data_AF-A0A0J6SMQ2-F1
#
_entry.id   AF-A0A0J6SMQ2-F1
#
_cell.length_a   1.000
_cell.length_b   1.000
_cell.length_c   1.000
_cell.angle_alpha   90.00
_cell.angle_beta   90.00
_cell.angle_gamma   90.00
#
_symmetry.space_group_name_H-M   'P 1'
#
loop_
_entity.id
_entity.type
_entity.pdbx_description
1 polymer ?
#
loop_
_entity_poly.entity_id
_entity_poly.type
_entity_poly.pdbx_seq_one_letter_code
_entity_poly.pdbx_strand_id
1 'polypeptide(L)'
;MDNVIRPDFRRAAETRGSDPRKVRGGDTAQHVKLYGEVGHHAVSLVRDRSSPQGDVYKVMIDTPGSRMGPVGVEPATPDGLFDADLVGLAVLRTLELLAQRSDSGVA
;
A
#
# COMPACT_ATOMS: atom_id res chain seq x y z
N MET A 1 -13.23 -1.79 29.42
CA MET A 1 -13.23 -0.76 28.36
C MET A 1 -12.55 -1.39 27.16
N ASP A 2 -13.31 -2.01 26.25
CA ASP A 2 -12.78 -2.68 25.05
C ASP A 2 -13.09 -1.83 23.81
N ASN A 3 -12.37 -0.72 23.66
CA ASN A 3 -12.45 0.16 22.49
C ASN A 3 -11.34 -0.15 21.48
N VAL A 4 -11.04 -1.43 21.28
CA VAL A 4 -10.02 -1.84 20.31
C VAL A 4 -10.69 -1.90 18.94
N ILE A 5 -10.42 -0.91 18.09
CA ILE A 5 -10.77 -0.98 16.67
C ILE A 5 -9.86 -2.05 16.05
N ARG A 6 -10.44 -3.22 15.74
CA ARG A 6 -9.76 -4.26 14.98
C ARG A 6 -10.19 -4.13 13.52
N PRO A 7 -9.37 -3.53 12.64
CA PRO A 7 -9.70 -3.47 11.23
C PRO A 7 -9.85 -4.90 10.67
N ASP A 8 -11.03 -5.21 10.15
CA ASP A 8 -11.31 -6.46 9.44
C ASP A 8 -11.00 -6.27 7.95
N PHE A 9 -9.77 -6.62 7.57
CA PHE A 9 -9.28 -6.51 6.20
C PHE A 9 -9.99 -7.48 5.24
N ARG A 10 -10.59 -8.55 5.74
CA ARG A 10 -11.31 -9.54 4.92
C ARG A 10 -12.63 -8.97 4.45
N ARG A 11 -13.38 -8.32 5.34
CA ARG A 11 -14.65 -7.65 5.00
C ARG A 11 -14.46 -6.49 4.02
N ALA A 12 -13.34 -5.77 4.12
CA ALA A 12 -12.98 -4.70 3.17
C ALA A 12 -12.68 -5.24 1.75
N ALA A 13 -12.10 -6.44 1.65
CA ALA A 13 -11.88 -7.12 0.37
C ALA A 13 -13.19 -7.67 -0.22
N GLU A 14 -14.05 -8.27 0.60
CA GLU A 14 -15.33 -8.86 0.17
C GLU A 14 -16.34 -7.78 -0.29
N THR A 15 -16.35 -6.60 0.34
CA THR A 15 -17.21 -5.48 -0.10
C THR A 15 -16.81 -4.92 -1.49
N ARG A 16 -15.56 -5.15 -1.92
CA ARG A 16 -15.09 -4.81 -3.28
C ARG A 16 -15.36 -5.93 -4.30
N GLY A 17 -15.88 -7.07 -3.85
CA GLY A 17 -16.03 -8.30 -4.64
C GLY A 17 -17.42 -8.50 -5.24
N SER A 18 -17.97 -7.53 -5.97
CA SER A 18 -19.13 -7.81 -6.85
C SER A 18 -19.34 -6.81 -8.00
N ASP A 19 -18.27 -6.31 -8.62
CA ASP A 19 -18.40 -5.66 -9.94
C ASP A 19 -17.43 -6.29 -10.96
N PRO A 20 -17.91 -7.20 -11.84
CA PRO A 20 -17.08 -7.81 -12.87
C PRO A 20 -16.89 -6.91 -14.11
N ARG A 21 -16.96 -5.58 -13.97
CA ARG A 21 -16.68 -4.63 -15.07
C ARG A 21 -15.82 -3.44 -14.65
N LYS A 22 -14.49 -3.64 -14.66
CA LYS A 22 -13.53 -2.81 -15.43
C LYS A 22 -12.08 -3.21 -15.10
N VAL A 23 -11.61 -4.26 -15.76
CA VAL A 23 -10.23 -4.26 -16.27
C VAL A 23 -10.30 -3.56 -17.62
N ARG A 24 -10.19 -2.22 -17.63
CA ARG A 24 -9.89 -1.35 -18.79
C ARG A 24 -10.13 0.12 -18.42
N GLY A 25 -9.04 0.79 -18.03
CA GLY A 25 -8.91 2.24 -17.94
C GLY A 25 -7.42 2.53 -17.86
N GLY A 26 -6.89 3.29 -18.82
CA GLY A 26 -5.47 3.44 -19.09
C GLY A 26 -4.61 3.80 -17.88
N ASP A 27 -3.35 3.39 -17.99
CA ASP A 27 -2.26 3.60 -17.05
C ASP A 27 -2.03 5.11 -16.78
N THR A 28 -2.85 5.71 -15.91
CA THR A 28 -2.63 7.07 -15.36
C THR A 28 -1.98 7.03 -14.00
N ALA A 29 -1.63 5.83 -13.53
CA ALA A 29 -0.90 5.59 -12.30
C ALA A 29 0.59 5.85 -12.55
N GLN A 30 1.06 7.04 -12.17
CA GLN A 30 2.45 7.42 -12.35
C GLN A 30 3.27 6.93 -11.14
N HIS A 31 4.29 6.11 -11.37
CA HIS A 31 5.28 5.82 -10.32
C HIS A 31 6.01 7.11 -9.95
N VAL A 32 6.00 7.43 -8.65
CA VAL A 32 6.62 8.65 -8.11
C VAL A 32 7.96 8.33 -7.49
N LYS A 33 8.03 7.27 -6.66
CA LYS A 33 9.20 6.95 -5.84
C LYS A 33 9.21 5.46 -5.46
N LEU A 34 10.39 4.85 -5.43
CA LEU A 34 10.61 3.56 -4.77
C LEU A 34 11.25 3.84 -3.40
N TYR A 35 10.65 3.34 -2.32
CA TYR A 35 11.22 3.48 -0.98
C TYR A 35 12.30 2.44 -0.71
N GLY A 36 12.06 1.20 -1.15
CA GLY A 36 13.00 0.10 -0.99
C GLY A 36 12.36 -1.27 -1.20
N GLU A 37 13.17 -2.31 -1.07
CA GLU A 37 12.76 -3.71 -1.24
C GLU A 37 13.24 -4.53 -0.03
N VAL A 38 12.38 -5.41 0.48
CA VAL A 38 12.69 -6.34 1.56
C VAL A 38 12.19 -7.73 1.19
N GLY A 39 13.13 -8.65 0.93
CA GLY A 39 12.81 -9.98 0.38
C GLY A 39 12.11 -9.85 -0.97
N HIS A 40 10.87 -10.33 -1.06
CA HIS A 40 10.05 -10.25 -2.27
C HIS A 40 9.05 -9.08 -2.26
N HIS A 41 9.14 -8.16 -1.29
CA HIS A 41 8.22 -7.04 -1.16
C HIS A 41 8.90 -5.74 -1.56
N ALA A 42 8.38 -5.05 -2.57
CA ALA A 42 8.80 -3.70 -2.95
C ALA A 42 7.80 -2.67 -2.41
N VAL A 43 8.28 -1.61 -1.77
CA VAL A 43 7.44 -0.52 -1.24
C VAL A 43 7.61 0.72 -2.12
N SER A 44 6.52 1.17 -2.74
CA SER A 44 6.56 2.26 -3.72
C SER A 44 5.45 3.30 -3.50
N LEU A 45 5.67 4.50 -4.01
CA LEU A 45 4.70 5.57 -4.10
C LEU A 45 4.21 5.72 -5.54
N VAL A 46 2.91 5.73 -5.71
CA VAL A 46 2.23 5.89 -7.00
C VAL A 46 1.24 7.04 -6.91
N ARG A 47 1.21 7.92 -7.90
CA ARG A 47 0.16 8.93 -8.04
C ARG A 47 -0.90 8.40 -9.00
N ASP A 48 -2.14 8.35 -8.54
CA ASP A 48 -3.28 7.91 -9.32
C ASP A 48 -4.27 9.05 -9.51
N ARG A 49 -4.27 9.61 -10.72
CA ARG A 49 -5.19 10.70 -11.12
C ARG A 49 -6.58 10.21 -11.51
N SER A 50 -6.78 8.90 -11.62
CA SER A 50 -8.04 8.27 -12.04
C SER A 50 -8.86 7.68 -10.89
N SER A 51 -8.39 7.83 -9.65
CA SER A 51 -9.08 7.26 -8.50
C SER A 51 -10.50 7.85 -8.36
N PRO A 52 -11.51 7.07 -7.95
CA PRO A 52 -12.84 7.59 -7.61
C PRO A 52 -12.83 8.68 -6.55
N GLN A 53 -11.76 8.76 -5.75
CA GLN A 53 -11.54 9.79 -4.72
C GLN A 53 -10.87 11.06 -5.28
N GLY A 54 -10.57 11.12 -6.58
CA GLY A 54 -9.81 12.20 -7.21
C GLY A 54 -8.31 11.88 -7.34
N ASP A 55 -7.49 12.90 -7.49
CA ASP A 55 -6.03 12.76 -7.60
C ASP A 55 -5.42 12.41 -6.23
N VAL A 56 -4.78 11.25 -6.13
CA VAL A 56 -4.27 10.71 -4.87
C VAL A 56 -2.87 10.14 -5.02
N TYR A 57 -2.12 10.16 -3.93
CA TYR A 57 -0.94 9.34 -3.71
C TYR A 57 -1.33 8.01 -3.06
N LYS A 58 -0.70 6.92 -3.50
CA LYS A 58 -0.91 5.56 -3.00
C LYS A 58 0.43 4.94 -2.63
N VAL A 59 0.56 4.50 -1.38
CA VAL A 59 1.68 3.66 -0.94
C VAL A 59 1.32 2.22 -1.24
N MET A 60 2.13 1.56 -2.06
CA MET A 60 1.89 0.21 -2.57
C MET A 60 2.92 -0.75 -1.99
N ILE A 61 2.51 -2.01 -1.81
CA ILE A 61 3.42 -3.14 -1.57
C ILE A 61 3.24 -4.10 -2.74
N ASP A 62 4.28 -4.23 -3.56
CA ASP A 62 4.28 -5.13 -4.72
C ASP A 62 5.04 -6.42 -4.39
N THR A 63 4.57 -7.56 -4.90
CA THR A 63 5.25 -8.87 -4.82
C THR A 63 5.29 -9.53 -6.20
N PRO A 64 6.21 -10.47 -6.46
CA PRO A 64 6.24 -11.22 -7.72
C PRO A 64 4.89 -11.90 -7.97
N GLY A 65 4.21 -11.50 -9.05
CA GLY A 65 2.93 -12.08 -9.47
C GLY A 65 1.69 -11.59 -8.70
N SER A 66 1.84 -10.72 -7.69
CA SER A 66 0.69 -10.15 -6.96
C SER A 66 0.96 -8.74 -6.47
N ARG A 67 -0.03 -7.87 -6.62
CA ARG A 67 -0.02 -6.52 -6.08
C ARG A 67 -0.89 -6.50 -4.83
N MET A 68 -0.29 -6.29 -3.67
CA MET A 68 -1.09 -5.98 -2.48
C MET A 68 -1.70 -4.60 -2.70
N GLY A 69 -2.97 -4.42 -2.32
CA GLY A 69 -3.65 -3.14 -2.46
C GLY A 69 -2.91 -2.01 -1.74
N PRO A 70 -3.29 -0.74 -1.97
CA PRO A 70 -2.63 0.39 -1.31
C PRO A 70 -2.75 0.26 0.21
N VAL A 71 -1.63 0.48 0.90
CA VAL A 71 -1.55 0.49 2.37
C VAL A 71 -1.65 1.89 2.97
N GLY A 72 -1.51 2.91 2.12
CA GLY A 72 -1.81 4.31 2.42
C GLY A 72 -2.38 4.99 1.19
N VAL A 73 -3.36 5.87 1.37
CA VAL A 73 -3.95 6.67 0.29
C VAL A 73 -4.14 8.10 0.80
N GLU A 74 -3.42 9.03 0.22
CA GLU A 74 -3.44 10.44 0.61
C GLU A 74 -3.84 11.34 -0.56
N PRO A 75 -4.49 12.49 -0.33
CA PRO A 75 -4.78 13.43 -1.40
C PRO A 75 -3.49 13.92 -2.08
N ALA A 76 -3.54 14.24 -3.37
CA ALA A 76 -2.38 14.74 -4.12
C ALA A 76 -2.03 16.21 -3.82
N THR A 77 -1.79 16.52 -2.55
CA THR A 77 -1.34 17.81 -2.01
C THR A 77 0.08 17.68 -1.45
N PRO A 78 0.78 18.79 -1.16
CA PRO A 78 2.08 18.74 -0.49
C PRO A 78 2.03 18.02 0.87
N ASP A 79 1.00 18.27 1.68
CA ASP A 79 0.83 17.61 2.98
C ASP A 79 0.54 16.12 2.80
N GLY A 80 -0.31 15.74 1.82
CA GLY A 80 -0.57 14.34 1.53
C GLY A 80 0.65 13.60 0.97
N LEU A 81 1.55 14.28 0.25
CA LEU A 81 2.83 13.71 -0.15
C LEU A 81 3.74 13.46 1.05
N PHE A 82 3.79 14.40 2.00
CA PHE A 82 4.54 14.25 3.24
C PHE A 82 4.01 13.05 4.07
N ASP A 83 2.70 12.96 4.25
CA ASP A 83 2.07 11.86 4.98
C ASP A 83 2.30 10.52 4.28
N ALA A 84 2.17 10.47 2.95
CA ALA A 84 2.46 9.27 2.17
C ALA A 84 3.94 8.84 2.29
N ASP A 85 4.88 9.79 2.35
CA ASP A 85 6.29 9.51 2.59
C ASP A 85 6.53 8.91 3.98
N LEU A 86 5.88 9.42 5.03
CA LEU A 86 5.96 8.85 6.37
C LEU A 86 5.42 7.41 6.39
N VAL A 87 4.27 7.17 5.75
CA VAL A 87 3.68 5.83 5.65
C VAL A 87 4.60 4.87 4.90
N GLY A 88 5.15 5.29 3.75
CA GLY A 88 6.07 4.47 2.94
C GLY A 88 7.30 4.03 3.73
N LEU A 89 7.93 4.96 4.45
CA LEU A 89 9.10 4.66 5.30
C LEU A 89 8.74 3.78 6.49
N ALA A 90 7.60 4.01 7.15
CA ALA A 90 7.15 3.20 8.27
C ALA A 90 6.86 1.74 7.84
N VAL A 91 6.25 1.55 6.69
CA VAL A 91 5.99 0.22 6.10
C VAL A 91 7.30 -0.47 5.76
N LEU A 92 8.22 0.20 5.06
CA LEU A 92 9.53 -0.34 4.73
C LEU A 92 10.28 -0.81 5.99
N ARG A 93 10.34 0.06 7.01
CA ARG A 93 11.00 -0.28 8.29
C ARG A 93 10.33 -1.46 8.99
N THR A 94 9.00 -1.55 8.92
CA THR A 94 8.27 -2.68 9.49
C THR A 94 8.63 -3.99 8.78
N LEU A 95 8.70 -3.99 7.45
CA LEU A 95 9.11 -5.17 6.68
C LEU A 95 10.54 -5.60 7.02
N GLU A 96 11.47 -4.66 7.16
CA GLU A 96 12.85 -4.96 7.60
C GLU A 96 12.89 -5.66 8.97
N LEU A 97 12.09 -5.18 9.93
CA LEU A 97 12.01 -5.79 11.26
C LEU A 97 11.40 -7.20 11.23
N LEU A 98 10.42 -7.44 10.36
CA LEU A 98 9.81 -8.76 10.19
C LEU A 98 10.78 -9.75 9.50
N ALA A 99 11.56 -9.28 8.53
CA ALA A 99 12.60 -10.08 7.89
C ALA A 99 13.67 -10.51 8.90
N GLN A 100 14.16 -9.57 9.73
CA GLN A 100 15.15 -9.87 10.78
C GLN A 100 14.65 -10.91 11.80
N ARG A 101 13.37 -10.87 12.18
CA ARG A 101 12.77 -11.87 13.08
C ARG A 101 12.68 -13.26 12.46
N SER A 102 12.52 -13.33 11.14
CA SER A 102 12.44 -14.59 10.41
C SER A 102 13.82 -15.26 10.34
N ASP A 103 14.88 -14.45 10.23
CA ASP A 103 16.26 -14.92 10.25
C ASP A 103 16.77 -15.25 11.67
N SER A 104 16.22 -14.63 12.71
CA SER A 104 16.57 -14.94 14.11
C SER A 104 15.76 -16.10 14.71
N GLY A 105 15.11 -16.90 13.88
CA GLY A 105 14.61 -18.22 14.26
C GLY A 105 15.78 -19.14 14.60
N VAL A 106 16.28 -19.03 15.83
CA VAL A 106 17.29 -19.91 16.41
C VAL A 106 16.80 -21.36 16.30
N ALA A 107 17.47 -22.11 15.42
CA ALA A 107 17.58 -23.56 15.48
C ALA A 107 18.64 -23.96 16.51
#